data_AF-A0A8J9RLN8-F1
#
_entry.id   AF-A0A8J9RLN8-F1
#
_cell.length_a   1.000
_cell.length_b   1.000
_cell.length_c   1.000
_cell.angle_alpha   90.00
_cell.angle_beta   90.00
_cell.angle_gamma   90.00
#
_symmetry.space_group_name_H-M   'P 1'
#
loop_
_entity.id
_entity.type
_entity.pdbx_description
1 polymer ?
#
loop_
_entity_poly.entity_id
_entity_poly.type
_entity_poly.pdbx_seq_one_letter_code
_entity_poly.pdbx_strand_id
1 'polypeptide(L)'
;MSDRGSRQKAHRRRQKEKQQEAERRLEELSQAVLLLERERNELRGALGTASSDSRECEAVKGDQEPAGLDAIAVRFYFGEDATQLQLTRRQCRDLSITALADIWKKLVHTMAAGLDKMAAAPAEEYFQQQVEELVHGATTFMWAMFELNPHTLDALVTLNVECPSAALKAASSDPRDWPAILAHIQLSDAQSEQLLACRRTALHEMGALVAERENLWAQMQSIEVVEEGMEFALTRFTEASGLLQRLCANIKTMHTCFCFYLSYIYNRVLSSMQVAQYWVCCLPMGPDTMQLMSVLARQRDEPSNEELLMRAARPGTAAAASPGHALCRAGDWRAALTQPLYVLHHWAERPRGIASGT
;
A
#
# COMPACT_ATOMS: atom_id res chain seq x y z
N MET A 1 -23.13 58.31 -30.98
CA MET A 1 -22.35 57.05 -31.13
C MET A 1 -21.21 56.86 -30.11
N SER A 2 -20.96 57.79 -29.17
CA SER A 2 -19.86 57.69 -28.17
C SER A 2 -20.11 56.64 -27.04
N ASP A 3 -21.36 56.37 -26.68
CA ASP A 3 -21.69 55.55 -25.49
C ASP A 3 -21.35 54.04 -25.63
N ARG A 4 -21.41 53.47 -26.84
CA ARG A 4 -21.07 52.06 -27.07
C ARG A 4 -19.59 51.76 -26.78
N GLY A 5 -18.69 52.68 -27.10
CA GLY A 5 -17.25 52.52 -26.85
C GLY A 5 -16.90 52.55 -25.37
N SER A 6 -17.61 53.36 -24.57
CA SER A 6 -17.42 53.44 -23.12
C SER A 6 -17.80 52.13 -22.42
N ARG A 7 -18.95 51.54 -22.79
CA ARG A 7 -19.43 50.28 -22.22
C ARG A 7 -18.50 49.10 -22.53
N GLN A 8 -17.98 49.01 -23.76
CA GLN A 8 -17.04 47.94 -24.13
C GLN A 8 -15.70 48.05 -23.39
N LYS A 9 -15.18 49.27 -23.18
CA LYS A 9 -13.98 49.52 -22.38
C LYS A 9 -14.18 49.13 -20.91
N ALA A 10 -15.33 49.51 -20.33
CA ALA A 10 -15.66 49.14 -18.95
C ALA A 10 -15.77 47.62 -18.76
N HIS A 11 -16.36 46.91 -19.73
CA HIS A 11 -16.45 45.45 -19.69
C HIS A 11 -15.07 44.77 -19.74
N ARG A 12 -14.20 45.19 -20.67
CA ARG A 12 -12.82 44.65 -20.77
C ARG A 12 -12.02 44.91 -19.48
N ARG A 13 -12.20 46.09 -18.87
CA ARG A 13 -11.56 46.41 -17.59
C ARG A 13 -12.04 45.49 -16.47
N ARG A 14 -13.35 45.24 -16.35
CA ARG A 14 -13.91 44.30 -15.36
C ARG A 14 -13.43 42.86 -15.57
N GLN A 15 -13.31 42.39 -16.82
CA GLN A 15 -12.76 41.07 -17.10
C GLN A 15 -11.29 40.97 -16.70
N LYS A 16 -10.49 42.01 -16.98
CA LYS A 16 -9.08 42.07 -16.56
C LYS A 16 -8.94 42.10 -15.04
N GLU A 17 -9.78 42.87 -14.34
CA GLU A 17 -9.80 42.91 -12.87
C GLU A 17 -10.17 41.55 -12.27
N LYS A 18 -11.18 40.85 -12.82
CA LYS A 18 -11.55 39.49 -12.40
C LYS A 18 -10.43 38.48 -12.65
N GLN A 19 -9.76 38.55 -13.79
CA GLN A 19 -8.63 37.68 -14.10
C GLN A 19 -7.47 37.91 -13.13
N GLN A 20 -7.12 39.18 -12.87
CA GLN A 20 -6.07 39.54 -11.92
C GLN A 20 -6.42 39.12 -10.48
N GLU A 21 -7.69 39.18 -10.09
CA GLU A 21 -8.14 38.69 -8.79
C GLU A 21 -8.03 37.15 -8.70
N ALA A 22 -8.40 36.43 -9.76
CA ALA A 22 -8.24 34.97 -9.82
C ALA A 22 -6.76 34.55 -9.78
N GLU A 23 -5.88 35.26 -10.50
CA GLU A 23 -4.42 35.04 -10.47
C GLU A 23 -3.84 35.26 -9.06
N ARG A 24 -4.24 36.34 -8.36
CA ARG A 24 -3.82 36.56 -6.97
C ARG A 24 -4.29 35.46 -6.02
N ARG A 25 -5.56 35.03 -6.14
CA ARG A 25 -6.09 33.92 -5.33
C ARG A 25 -5.35 32.61 -5.58
N LEU A 26 -4.95 32.35 -6.83
CA LEU A 26 -4.14 31.18 -7.18
C LEU A 26 -2.74 31.27 -6.56
N GLU A 27 -2.11 32.45 -6.58
CA GLU A 27 -0.82 32.68 -5.91
C GLU A 27 -0.92 32.52 -4.38
N GLU A 28 -1.96 33.07 -3.75
CA GLU A 28 -2.23 32.92 -2.31
C GLU A 28 -2.44 31.46 -1.92
N LEU A 29 -3.25 30.72 -2.68
CA LEU A 29 -3.48 29.28 -2.45
C LEU A 29 -2.20 28.47 -2.67
N SER A 30 -1.40 28.80 -3.70
CA SER A 30 -0.13 28.14 -3.97
C SER A 30 0.86 28.34 -2.82
N GLN A 31 0.95 29.56 -2.27
CA GLN A 31 1.78 29.85 -1.08
C GLN A 31 1.27 29.11 0.16
N ALA A 32 -0.04 29.07 0.38
CA ALA A 32 -0.63 28.32 1.50
C ALA A 32 -0.35 26.82 1.41
N VAL A 33 -0.42 26.23 0.21
CA VAL A 33 -0.07 24.82 -0.02
C VAL A 33 1.41 24.56 0.30
N LEU A 34 2.32 25.42 -0.15
CA LEU A 34 3.75 25.27 0.15
C LEU A 34 4.06 25.36 1.66
N LEU A 35 3.37 26.24 2.39
CA LEU A 35 3.50 26.33 3.84
C LEU A 35 2.98 25.07 4.55
N LEU A 36 1.79 24.59 4.17
CA LEU A 36 1.23 23.36 4.74
C LEU A 36 2.07 22.12 4.41
N GLU A 37 2.66 22.04 3.22
CA GLU A 37 3.58 20.95 2.86
C GLU A 37 4.84 20.97 3.73
N ARG A 38 5.37 22.17 4.01
CA ARG A 38 6.51 22.34 4.92
C ARG A 38 6.15 21.91 6.33
N GLU A 39 5.05 22.40 6.89
CA GLU A 39 4.58 22.03 8.23
C GLU A 39 4.32 20.52 8.33
N ARG A 40 3.67 19.92 7.33
CA ARG A 40 3.45 18.47 7.27
C ARG A 40 4.78 17.71 7.27
N ASN A 41 5.79 18.18 6.54
CA ASN A 41 7.10 17.53 6.49
C ASN A 41 7.85 17.69 7.82
N GLU A 42 7.76 18.86 8.48
CA GLU A 42 8.32 19.11 9.81
C GLU A 42 7.65 18.22 10.87
N LEU A 43 6.31 18.15 10.88
CA LEU A 43 5.54 17.26 11.77
C LEU A 43 5.83 15.79 11.50
N ARG A 44 5.98 15.38 10.24
CA ARG A 44 6.36 14.01 9.88
C ARG A 44 7.77 13.68 10.37
N GLY A 45 8.71 14.63 10.29
CA GLY A 45 10.05 14.50 10.87
C GLY A 45 10.02 14.35 12.39
N ALA A 46 9.29 15.23 13.07
CA ALA A 46 9.11 15.20 14.52
C ALA A 46 8.40 13.93 15.01
N LEU A 47 7.41 13.43 14.25
CA LEU A 47 6.75 12.17 14.54
C LEU A 47 7.71 10.97 14.37
N GLY A 48 8.58 11.02 13.36
CA GLY A 48 9.63 10.01 13.15
C GLY A 48 10.62 9.95 14.30
N THR A 49 11.06 11.10 14.82
CA THR A 49 11.94 11.16 16.00
C THR A 49 11.21 10.69 17.25
N ALA A 50 10.00 11.20 17.52
CA ALA A 50 9.21 10.84 18.70
C ALA A 50 8.81 9.35 18.71
N SER A 51 8.51 8.76 17.55
CA SER A 51 8.19 7.32 17.44
C SER A 51 9.43 6.44 17.63
N SER A 52 10.61 6.94 17.30
CA SER A 52 11.88 6.26 17.56
C SER A 52 12.15 6.25 19.08
N ASP A 53 11.99 7.40 19.73
CA ASP A 53 12.17 7.55 21.19
C ASP A 53 11.14 6.74 21.99
N SER A 54 9.88 6.71 21.56
CA SER A 54 8.83 5.92 22.21
C SER A 54 9.06 4.41 22.11
N ARG A 55 9.70 3.93 21.03
CA ARG A 55 10.08 2.52 20.88
C ARG A 55 11.29 2.16 21.73
N GLU A 56 12.21 3.10 21.94
CA GLU A 56 13.29 2.93 22.92
C GLU A 56 12.73 2.83 24.35
N CYS A 57 11.69 3.59 24.70
CA CYS A 57 11.03 3.44 26.00
C CYS A 57 10.29 2.10 26.19
N GLU A 58 9.75 1.49 25.13
CA GLU A 58 9.21 0.12 25.21
C GLU A 58 10.31 -0.94 25.34
N ALA A 59 11.49 -0.70 24.75
CA ALA A 59 12.65 -1.58 24.87
C ALA A 59 13.25 -1.58 26.29
N VAL A 60 13.13 -0.48 27.04
CA VAL A 60 13.67 -0.36 28.42
C VAL A 60 12.88 -1.19 29.45
N LYS A 61 11.69 -1.71 29.13
CA LYS A 61 10.93 -2.58 30.06
C LYS A 61 11.25 -4.07 29.97
N GLY A 62 12.22 -4.47 29.14
CA GLY A 62 12.76 -5.83 29.16
C GLY A 62 14.20 -5.83 28.69
N ASP A 63 15.15 -6.04 29.61
CA ASP A 63 16.61 -6.16 29.41
C ASP A 63 17.06 -7.33 28.50
N GLN A 64 16.17 -7.83 27.65
CA GLN A 64 16.50 -8.72 26.56
C GLN A 64 16.36 -7.89 25.28
N GLU A 65 17.48 -7.38 24.78
CA GLU A 65 17.59 -7.03 23.35
C GLU A 65 16.91 -8.19 22.60
N PRO A 66 15.82 -7.95 21.83
CA PRO A 66 15.15 -9.03 21.16
C PRO A 66 16.18 -9.66 20.24
N ALA A 67 16.55 -10.91 20.54
CA ALA A 67 17.63 -11.68 19.91
C ALA A 67 17.37 -12.03 18.43
N GLY A 68 16.73 -11.12 17.69
CA GLY A 68 16.23 -11.31 16.34
C GLY A 68 16.41 -10.12 15.39
N LEU A 69 17.01 -8.98 15.79
CA LEU A 69 17.25 -7.90 14.80
C LEU A 69 18.27 -8.31 13.72
N ASP A 70 19.25 -9.13 14.10
CA ASP A 70 20.23 -9.71 13.17
C ASP A 70 19.74 -11.02 12.52
N ALA A 71 18.53 -11.47 12.86
CA ALA A 71 17.92 -12.59 12.16
C ALA A 71 17.64 -12.22 10.70
N ILE A 72 17.84 -13.18 9.82
CA ILE A 72 17.60 -13.05 8.38
C ILE A 72 16.09 -12.86 8.18
N ALA A 73 15.70 -11.72 7.60
CA ALA A 73 14.32 -11.44 7.23
C ALA A 73 14.01 -12.00 5.84
N VAL A 74 14.96 -11.85 4.91
CA VAL A 74 14.77 -12.17 3.49
C VAL A 74 16.04 -12.81 2.95
N ARG A 75 15.88 -13.89 2.20
CA ARG A 75 16.94 -14.53 1.42
C ARG A 75 16.37 -15.04 0.11
N PHE A 76 16.94 -14.63 -1.01
CA PHE A 76 16.64 -15.22 -2.32
C PHE A 76 17.80 -14.99 -3.31
N TYR A 77 17.75 -15.69 -4.45
CA TYR A 77 18.78 -15.68 -5.48
C TYR A 77 18.28 -14.96 -6.73
N PHE A 78 19.13 -14.19 -7.40
CA PHE A 78 18.80 -13.53 -8.67
C PHE A 78 19.09 -14.43 -9.89
N GLY A 79 18.82 -15.73 -9.77
CA GLY A 79 19.25 -16.74 -10.76
C GLY A 79 20.67 -17.23 -10.50
N GLU A 80 21.57 -17.07 -11.47
CA GLU A 80 22.93 -17.67 -11.46
C GLU A 80 23.67 -17.48 -10.13
N ASP A 81 24.27 -18.59 -9.66
CA ASP A 81 24.68 -18.91 -8.28
C ASP A 81 25.50 -17.85 -7.52
N ALA A 82 26.01 -16.82 -8.19
CA ALA A 82 26.88 -15.81 -7.60
C ALA A 82 26.14 -14.65 -6.92
N THR A 83 24.87 -14.39 -7.23
CA THR A 83 24.17 -13.21 -6.68
C THR A 83 23.00 -13.59 -5.77
N GLN A 84 23.28 -13.63 -4.47
CA GLN A 84 22.28 -13.79 -3.41
C GLN A 84 21.95 -12.43 -2.76
N LEU A 85 20.66 -12.14 -2.58
CA LEU A 85 20.24 -11.10 -1.62
C LEU A 85 19.99 -11.75 -0.27
N GLN A 86 20.62 -11.21 0.77
CA GLN A 86 20.29 -11.56 2.15
C GLN A 86 20.18 -10.27 2.96
N LEU A 87 19.01 -10.04 3.53
CA LEU A 87 18.75 -8.89 4.38
C LEU A 87 18.32 -9.36 5.78
N THR A 88 18.96 -8.81 6.80
CA THR A 88 18.52 -8.94 8.19
C THR A 88 17.30 -8.06 8.46
N ARG A 89 16.60 -8.29 9.57
CA ARG A 89 15.47 -7.43 9.97
C ARG A 89 15.91 -5.98 10.17
N ARG A 90 17.10 -5.74 10.72
CA ARG A 90 17.72 -4.41 10.83
C ARG A 90 17.94 -3.79 9.44
N GLN A 91 18.53 -4.53 8.50
CA GLN A 91 18.78 -4.03 7.15
C GLN A 91 17.49 -3.68 6.39
N CYS A 92 16.42 -4.46 6.51
CA CYS A 92 15.12 -4.11 5.91
C CYS A 92 14.52 -2.84 6.53
N ARG A 93 14.62 -2.68 7.85
CA ARG A 93 14.16 -1.49 8.57
C ARG A 93 14.89 -0.23 8.11
N ASP A 94 16.20 -0.32 7.96
CA ASP A 94 17.07 0.81 7.65
C ASP A 94 17.27 1.01 6.13
N LEU A 95 16.56 0.23 5.30
CA LEU A 95 16.69 0.26 3.85
C LEU A 95 16.22 1.62 3.31
N SER A 96 17.11 2.33 2.63
CA SER A 96 16.77 3.60 1.98
C SER A 96 15.89 3.38 0.75
N ILE A 97 15.15 4.41 0.34
CA ILE A 97 14.32 4.36 -0.86
C ILE A 97 15.14 4.07 -2.12
N THR A 98 16.36 4.62 -2.23
CA THR A 98 17.27 4.34 -3.36
C THR A 98 17.70 2.89 -3.38
N ALA A 99 18.10 2.33 -2.23
CA ALA A 99 18.47 0.92 -2.13
C ALA A 99 17.28 -0.01 -2.43
N LEU A 100 16.07 0.34 -1.97
CA LEU A 100 14.85 -0.39 -2.33
C LEU A 100 14.60 -0.34 -3.84
N ALA A 101 14.72 0.83 -4.47
CA ALA A 101 14.54 1.00 -5.90
C ALA A 101 15.54 0.16 -6.71
N ASP A 102 16.81 0.14 -6.30
CA ASP A 102 17.86 -0.67 -6.95
C ASP A 102 17.58 -2.17 -6.84
N ILE A 103 17.17 -2.64 -5.66
CA ILE A 103 16.78 -4.04 -5.44
C ILE A 103 15.56 -4.40 -6.29
N TRP A 104 14.53 -3.54 -6.27
CA TRP A 104 13.30 -3.75 -7.05
C TRP A 104 13.57 -3.77 -8.55
N LYS A 105 14.33 -2.80 -9.05
CA LYS A 105 14.74 -2.74 -10.47
C LYS A 105 15.49 -4.00 -10.88
N LYS A 106 16.46 -4.45 -10.08
CA LYS A 106 17.20 -5.68 -10.34
C LYS A 106 16.27 -6.90 -10.38
N LEU A 107 15.39 -7.04 -9.38
CA LEU A 107 14.39 -8.11 -9.32
C LEU A 107 13.56 -8.18 -10.61
N VAL A 108 12.97 -7.05 -11.01
CA VAL A 108 12.05 -7.02 -12.14
C VAL A 108 12.78 -7.23 -13.47
N HIS A 109 13.99 -6.69 -13.65
CA HIS A 109 14.80 -6.98 -14.84
C HIS A 109 15.22 -8.45 -14.93
N THR A 110 15.56 -9.09 -13.81
CA THR A 110 15.86 -10.53 -13.79
C THR A 110 14.61 -11.35 -14.16
N MET A 111 13.42 -10.96 -13.69
CA MET A 111 12.16 -11.59 -14.10
C MET A 111 11.90 -11.41 -15.59
N ALA A 112 12.07 -10.21 -16.13
CA ALA A 112 11.89 -9.93 -17.56
C ALA A 112 12.81 -10.82 -18.42
N ALA A 113 14.10 -10.91 -18.06
CA ALA A 113 15.04 -11.78 -18.76
C ALA A 113 14.67 -13.27 -18.65
N GLY A 114 14.13 -13.70 -17.51
CA GLY A 114 13.61 -15.07 -17.34
C GLY A 114 12.40 -15.35 -18.24
N LEU A 115 11.44 -14.42 -18.29
CA LEU A 115 10.26 -14.51 -19.15
C LEU A 115 10.65 -14.56 -20.64
N ASP A 116 11.63 -13.75 -21.07
CA ASP A 116 12.14 -13.77 -22.45
C ASP A 116 12.78 -15.11 -22.81
N LYS A 117 13.57 -15.70 -21.90
CA LYS A 117 14.17 -17.03 -22.10
C LYS A 117 13.11 -18.12 -22.18
N MET A 118 12.09 -18.08 -21.32
CA MET A 118 10.95 -19.00 -21.40
C MET A 118 10.21 -18.90 -22.73
N ALA A 119 10.00 -17.69 -23.24
CA ALA A 119 9.35 -17.48 -24.53
C ALA A 119 10.19 -18.04 -25.70
N ALA A 120 11.52 -17.93 -25.61
CA ALA A 120 12.45 -18.48 -26.60
C ALA A 120 12.57 -20.01 -26.52
N ALA A 121 12.41 -20.60 -25.33
CA ALA A 121 12.59 -22.04 -25.06
C ALA A 121 11.48 -22.59 -24.14
N PRO A 122 10.22 -22.71 -24.60
CA PRO A 122 9.08 -23.05 -23.75
C PRO A 122 9.08 -24.50 -23.23
N ALA A 123 9.92 -25.37 -23.79
CA ALA A 123 10.09 -26.75 -23.32
C ALA A 123 11.06 -26.87 -22.12
N GLU A 124 11.79 -25.80 -21.78
CA GLU A 124 12.77 -25.82 -20.69
C GLU A 124 12.11 -25.38 -19.37
N GLU A 125 11.68 -26.37 -18.57
CA GLU A 125 11.07 -26.16 -17.24
C GLU A 125 11.98 -25.38 -16.28
N TYR A 126 13.29 -25.42 -16.51
CA TYR A 126 14.29 -24.71 -15.70
C TYR A 126 14.03 -23.21 -15.60
N PHE A 127 13.72 -22.54 -16.72
CA PHE A 127 13.48 -21.08 -16.70
C PHE A 127 12.18 -20.74 -15.99
N GLN A 128 11.17 -21.61 -16.11
CA GLN A 128 9.93 -21.45 -15.35
C GLN A 128 10.22 -21.52 -13.85
N GLN A 129 10.90 -22.57 -13.40
CA GLN A 129 11.24 -22.74 -11.99
C GLN A 129 12.04 -21.54 -11.45
N GLN A 130 13.01 -21.02 -12.20
CA GLN A 130 13.77 -19.83 -11.81
C GLN A 130 12.88 -18.59 -11.61
N VAL A 131 11.92 -18.35 -12.53
CA VAL A 131 11.00 -17.22 -12.39
C VAL A 131 10.06 -17.42 -11.21
N GLU A 132 9.60 -18.65 -10.95
CA GLU A 132 8.78 -18.97 -9.78
C GLU A 132 9.51 -18.70 -8.46
N GLU A 133 10.75 -19.18 -8.34
CA GLU A 133 11.60 -18.96 -7.16
C GLU A 133 11.88 -17.46 -6.95
N LEU A 134 12.13 -16.72 -8.03
CA LEU A 134 12.38 -15.29 -7.97
C LEU A 134 11.13 -14.50 -7.54
N VAL A 135 9.95 -14.86 -8.06
CA VAL A 135 8.67 -14.27 -7.65
C VAL A 135 8.37 -14.55 -6.18
N HIS A 136 8.64 -15.78 -5.71
CA HIS A 136 8.48 -16.14 -4.32
C HIS A 136 9.42 -15.34 -3.41
N GLY A 137 10.69 -15.23 -3.79
CA GLY A 137 11.69 -14.43 -3.08
C GLY A 137 11.34 -12.95 -3.01
N ALA A 138 10.90 -12.37 -4.13
CA ALA A 138 10.45 -10.98 -4.20
C ALA A 138 9.14 -10.74 -3.42
N THR A 139 8.21 -11.70 -3.43
CA THR A 139 6.99 -11.63 -2.61
C THR A 139 7.34 -11.62 -1.12
N THR A 140 8.27 -12.48 -0.70
CA THR A 140 8.80 -12.51 0.68
C THR A 140 9.49 -11.19 1.04
N PHE A 141 10.27 -10.63 0.11
CA PHE A 141 10.90 -9.33 0.27
C PHE A 141 9.87 -8.21 0.50
N MET A 142 8.83 -8.15 -0.32
CA MET A 142 7.73 -7.17 -0.17
C MET A 142 7.05 -7.29 1.20
N TRP A 143 6.84 -8.50 1.71
CA TRP A 143 6.26 -8.70 3.06
C TRP A 143 7.19 -8.29 4.18
N ALA A 144 8.49 -8.57 4.06
CA ALA A 144 9.46 -8.09 5.04
C ALA A 144 9.55 -6.55 5.04
N MET A 145 9.56 -5.92 3.86
CA MET A 145 9.53 -4.47 3.75
C MET A 145 8.24 -3.89 4.32
N PHE A 146 7.11 -4.53 4.10
CA PHE A 146 5.85 -4.12 4.68
C PHE A 146 5.84 -4.17 6.21
N GLU A 147 6.38 -5.23 6.81
CA GLU A 147 6.43 -5.38 8.27
C GLU A 147 7.45 -4.42 8.91
N LEU A 148 8.61 -4.23 8.27
CA LEU A 148 9.78 -3.59 8.88
C LEU A 148 9.98 -2.14 8.45
N ASN A 149 9.49 -1.75 7.26
CA ASN A 149 9.68 -0.44 6.65
C ASN A 149 8.54 -0.07 5.65
N PRO A 150 7.29 0.02 6.13
CA PRO A 150 6.13 0.22 5.26
C PRO A 150 6.13 1.56 4.53
N HIS A 151 6.74 2.60 5.11
CA HIS A 151 6.82 3.92 4.48
C HIS A 151 7.66 3.92 3.20
N THR A 152 8.78 3.19 3.21
CA THR A 152 9.64 3.07 2.01
C THR A 152 8.96 2.22 0.95
N LEU A 153 8.20 1.19 1.36
CA LEU A 153 7.41 0.38 0.45
C LEU A 153 6.27 1.16 -0.22
N ASP A 154 5.55 2.00 0.53
CA ASP A 154 4.48 2.85 -0.01
C ASP A 154 5.02 3.81 -1.09
N ALA A 155 6.20 4.39 -0.85
CA ALA A 155 6.87 5.24 -1.83
C ALA A 155 7.17 4.50 -3.14
N LEU A 156 7.51 3.20 -3.10
CA LEU A 156 7.84 2.40 -4.29
C LEU A 156 6.71 2.38 -5.33
N VAL A 157 5.44 2.41 -4.91
CA VAL A 157 4.26 2.38 -5.80
C VAL A 157 4.18 3.64 -6.69
N THR A 158 4.71 4.76 -6.21
CA THR A 158 4.70 6.06 -6.90
C THR A 158 6.06 6.47 -7.44
N LEU A 159 7.13 5.83 -6.98
CA LEU A 159 8.50 6.12 -7.36
C LEU A 159 8.78 5.60 -8.78
N ASN A 160 9.34 6.45 -9.63
CA ASN A 160 10.02 6.00 -10.84
C ASN A 160 11.39 5.42 -10.44
N VAL A 161 11.52 4.09 -10.45
CA VAL A 161 12.73 3.38 -10.02
C VAL A 161 13.91 3.57 -10.96
N GLU A 162 13.69 4.05 -12.19
CA GLU A 162 14.75 4.41 -13.13
C GLU A 162 15.41 5.76 -12.79
N CYS A 163 14.71 6.63 -12.06
CA CYS A 163 15.20 7.95 -11.66
C CYS A 163 14.82 8.31 -10.21
N PRO A 164 15.34 7.58 -9.18
CA PRO A 164 14.93 7.79 -7.79
C PRO A 164 15.20 9.22 -7.27
N SER A 165 16.25 9.88 -7.78
CA SER A 165 16.64 11.24 -7.40
C SER A 165 15.73 12.33 -7.97
N ALA A 166 15.06 12.07 -9.10
CA ALA A 166 14.16 13.02 -9.77
C ALA A 166 12.72 12.93 -9.23
N ALA A 167 12.34 11.78 -8.68
CA ALA A 167 10.97 11.44 -8.30
C ALA A 167 10.38 12.31 -7.16
N LEU A 168 11.21 13.01 -6.38
CA LEU A 168 10.74 13.96 -5.36
C LEU A 168 10.16 15.26 -5.94
N LYS A 169 10.38 15.57 -7.23
CA LYS A 169 10.05 16.89 -7.79
C LYS A 169 8.94 16.91 -8.83
N ALA A 170 8.55 15.76 -9.38
CA ALA A 170 7.40 15.67 -10.27
C ALA A 170 6.86 14.24 -10.22
N ALA A 171 5.65 14.05 -9.68
CA ALA A 171 4.87 12.86 -10.01
C ALA A 171 4.79 12.83 -11.54
N SER A 172 5.33 11.79 -12.19
CA SER A 172 5.32 11.71 -13.64
C SER A 172 3.87 11.85 -14.10
N SER A 173 3.60 12.85 -14.94
CA SER A 173 2.27 13.17 -15.43
C SER A 173 1.65 12.06 -16.28
N ASP A 174 2.44 11.06 -16.66
CA ASP A 174 2.01 9.99 -17.55
C ASP A 174 1.34 8.87 -16.74
N PRO A 175 0.00 8.76 -16.80
CA PRO A 175 -0.70 7.68 -16.13
C PRO A 175 -0.28 6.35 -16.76
N ARG A 176 0.00 5.36 -15.91
CA ARG A 176 0.23 3.97 -16.35
C ARG A 176 -0.96 3.49 -17.19
N ASP A 177 -0.68 2.82 -18.29
CA ASP A 177 -1.71 2.18 -19.13
C ASP A 177 -2.17 0.86 -18.48
N TRP A 178 -2.93 1.00 -17.39
CA TRP A 178 -3.50 -0.11 -16.66
C TRP A 178 -4.36 -1.06 -17.51
N PRO A 179 -5.16 -0.60 -18.48
CA PRO A 179 -5.82 -1.48 -19.44
C PRO A 179 -4.85 -2.39 -20.21
N ALA A 180 -3.73 -1.84 -20.70
CA ALA A 180 -2.71 -2.64 -21.40
C ALA A 180 -2.04 -3.66 -20.46
N ILE A 181 -1.69 -3.25 -19.23
CA ILE A 181 -1.13 -4.15 -18.20
C ILE A 181 -2.10 -5.31 -17.92
N LEU A 182 -3.39 -5.01 -17.70
CA LEU A 182 -4.42 -6.01 -17.42
C LEU A 182 -4.60 -6.99 -18.58
N ALA A 183 -4.57 -6.51 -19.83
CA ALA A 183 -4.62 -7.35 -21.02
C ALA A 183 -3.39 -8.28 -21.13
N HIS A 184 -2.21 -7.79 -20.73
CA HIS A 184 -0.96 -8.54 -20.80
C HIS A 184 -0.89 -9.70 -19.81
N ILE A 185 -1.48 -9.57 -18.61
CA ILE A 185 -1.49 -10.61 -17.57
C ILE A 185 -2.35 -11.83 -17.98
N GLN A 186 -3.25 -11.68 -18.96
CA GLN A 186 -4.10 -12.76 -19.47
C GLN A 186 -4.86 -13.51 -18.37
N LEU A 187 -5.64 -12.76 -17.58
CA LEU A 187 -6.47 -13.34 -16.52
C LEU A 187 -7.55 -14.24 -17.12
N SER A 188 -7.75 -15.42 -16.53
CA SER A 188 -8.97 -16.21 -16.78
C SER A 188 -10.20 -15.51 -16.19
N ASP A 189 -11.39 -15.87 -16.66
CA ASP A 189 -12.65 -15.36 -16.08
C ASP A 189 -12.75 -15.70 -14.58
N ALA A 190 -12.35 -16.90 -14.19
CA ALA A 190 -12.34 -17.32 -12.78
C ALA A 190 -11.40 -16.45 -11.92
N GLN A 191 -10.19 -16.16 -12.40
CA GLN A 191 -9.26 -15.27 -11.70
C GLN A 191 -9.78 -13.84 -11.64
N SER A 192 -10.41 -13.35 -12.72
CA SER A 192 -11.02 -12.03 -12.76
C SER A 192 -12.12 -11.89 -11.71
N GLU A 193 -13.03 -12.86 -11.62
CA GLU A 193 -14.06 -12.91 -10.58
C GLU A 193 -13.48 -13.00 -9.17
N GLN A 194 -12.40 -13.77 -8.98
CA GLN A 194 -11.68 -13.84 -7.71
C GLN A 194 -11.05 -12.51 -7.30
N LEU A 195 -10.41 -11.79 -8.23
CA LEU A 195 -9.86 -10.45 -7.97
C LEU A 195 -10.95 -9.46 -7.59
N LEU A 196 -12.09 -9.46 -8.31
CA LEU A 196 -13.22 -8.58 -7.99
C LEU A 196 -13.85 -8.92 -6.63
N ALA A 197 -13.98 -10.21 -6.30
CA ALA A 197 -14.41 -10.64 -4.97
C ALA A 197 -13.44 -10.18 -3.88
N CYS A 198 -12.12 -10.33 -4.09
CA CYS A 198 -11.09 -9.83 -3.17
C CYS A 198 -11.20 -8.31 -3.00
N ARG A 199 -11.30 -7.56 -4.09
CA ARG A 199 -11.48 -6.10 -4.08
C ARG A 199 -12.70 -5.68 -3.27
N ARG A 200 -13.88 -6.25 -3.55
CA ARG A 200 -15.12 -5.91 -2.84
C ARG A 200 -14.99 -6.17 -1.35
N THR A 201 -14.45 -7.32 -0.97
CA THR A 201 -14.28 -7.71 0.44
C THR A 201 -13.26 -6.81 1.14
N ALA A 202 -12.11 -6.57 0.50
CA ALA A 202 -11.06 -5.69 1.03
C ALA A 202 -11.56 -4.27 1.27
N LEU A 203 -12.22 -3.66 0.28
CA LEU A 203 -12.76 -2.30 0.41
C LEU A 203 -13.89 -2.23 1.43
N HIS A 204 -14.71 -3.28 1.56
CA HIS A 204 -15.73 -3.33 2.59
C HIS A 204 -15.12 -3.35 4.00
N GLU A 205 -14.18 -4.26 4.26
CA GLU A 205 -13.50 -4.34 5.57
C GLU A 205 -12.71 -3.05 5.87
N MET A 206 -12.03 -2.47 4.87
CA MET A 206 -11.34 -1.19 5.01
C MET A 206 -12.30 -0.04 5.32
N GLY A 207 -13.47 0.01 4.68
CA GLY A 207 -14.47 1.04 4.97
C GLY A 207 -15.01 0.95 6.40
N ALA A 208 -15.21 -0.27 6.93
CA ALA A 208 -15.57 -0.46 8.33
C ALA A 208 -14.46 0.02 9.30
N LEU A 209 -13.20 -0.28 8.99
CA LEU A 209 -12.05 0.17 9.79
C LEU A 209 -11.86 1.70 9.73
N VAL A 210 -12.11 2.32 8.57
CA VAL A 210 -12.09 3.79 8.42
C VAL A 210 -13.19 4.43 9.27
N ALA A 211 -14.40 3.89 9.27
CA ALA A 211 -15.48 4.40 10.11
C ALA A 211 -15.17 4.26 11.62
N GLU A 212 -14.56 3.15 12.03
CA GLU A 212 -14.06 3.00 13.40
C GLU A 212 -13.01 4.06 13.74
N ARG A 213 -12.05 4.30 12.82
CA ARG A 213 -11.01 5.32 12.97
C ARG A 213 -11.60 6.71 13.16
N GLU A 214 -12.57 7.09 12.33
CA GLU A 214 -13.27 8.37 12.40
C GLU A 214 -14.02 8.53 13.73
N ASN A 215 -14.68 7.47 14.20
CA ASN A 215 -15.35 7.45 15.50
C ASN A 215 -14.37 7.59 16.68
N LEU A 216 -13.22 6.90 16.64
CA LEU A 216 -12.16 7.04 17.65
C LEU A 216 -11.58 8.45 17.65
N TRP A 217 -11.37 9.03 16.47
CA TRP A 217 -10.90 10.39 16.32
C TRP A 217 -11.89 11.42 16.87
N ALA A 218 -13.19 11.26 16.57
CA ALA A 218 -14.25 12.11 17.10
C ALA A 218 -14.34 12.05 18.64
N GLN A 219 -14.24 10.84 19.21
CA GLN A 219 -14.16 10.67 20.67
C GLN A 219 -12.96 11.42 21.27
N MET A 220 -11.79 11.30 20.64
CA MET A 220 -10.58 11.98 21.10
C MET A 220 -10.72 13.52 21.02
N GLN A 221 -11.35 14.04 19.98
CA GLN A 221 -11.64 15.47 19.85
C GLN A 221 -12.69 15.98 20.85
N SER A 222 -13.58 15.11 21.33
CA SER A 222 -14.59 15.45 22.33
C SER A 222 -14.05 15.55 23.76
N ILE A 223 -12.79 15.17 23.99
CA ILE A 223 -12.09 15.38 25.25
C ILE A 223 -11.76 16.88 25.34
N GLU A 224 -12.71 17.67 25.82
CA GLU A 224 -12.52 19.10 26.06
C GLU A 224 -11.37 19.33 27.05
N VAL A 225 -10.44 20.21 26.69
CA VAL A 225 -9.39 20.71 27.59
C VAL A 225 -10.02 21.79 28.46
N VAL A 226 -10.79 21.39 29.45
CA VAL A 226 -11.30 22.30 30.48
C VAL A 226 -10.22 22.45 31.56
N GLU A 227 -9.95 23.69 31.99
CA GLU A 227 -9.08 23.99 33.14
C GLU A 227 -9.73 23.51 34.45
N GLU A 228 -9.78 22.19 34.66
CA GLU A 228 -10.24 21.58 35.90
C GLU A 228 -9.07 20.92 36.64
N GLY A 229 -9.22 20.79 37.97
CA GLY A 229 -8.15 20.41 38.89
C GLY A 229 -7.38 19.12 38.53
N MET A 230 -6.23 18.94 39.18
CA MET A 230 -5.23 17.88 38.85
C MET A 230 -5.81 16.46 38.73
N GLU A 231 -6.81 16.09 39.54
CA GLU A 231 -7.46 14.76 39.46
C GLU A 231 -8.24 14.57 38.16
N PHE A 232 -8.95 15.61 37.69
CA PHE A 232 -9.69 15.56 36.42
C PHE A 232 -8.73 15.45 35.24
N ALA A 233 -7.62 16.18 35.29
CA ALA A 233 -6.57 16.11 34.28
C ALA A 233 -5.99 14.68 34.13
N LEU A 234 -5.79 13.95 35.23
CA LEU A 234 -5.28 12.58 35.18
C LEU A 234 -6.27 11.59 34.55
N THR A 235 -7.56 11.71 34.87
CA THR A 235 -8.60 10.87 34.25
C THR A 235 -8.68 11.12 32.74
N ARG A 236 -8.66 12.39 32.32
CA ARG A 236 -8.69 12.79 30.90
C ARG A 236 -7.45 12.32 30.14
N PHE A 237 -6.28 12.42 30.74
CA PHE A 237 -5.04 11.89 30.17
C PHE A 237 -5.14 10.37 29.95
N THR A 238 -5.67 9.64 30.93
CA THR A 238 -5.83 8.18 30.84
C THR A 238 -6.83 7.80 29.73
N GLU A 239 -7.94 8.53 29.63
CA GLU A 239 -8.95 8.37 28.57
C GLU A 239 -8.34 8.62 27.18
N ALA A 240 -7.65 9.75 27.00
CA ALA A 240 -6.98 10.12 25.76
C ALA A 240 -5.91 9.09 25.36
N SER A 241 -5.11 8.62 26.32
CA SER A 241 -4.11 7.57 26.10
C SER A 241 -4.75 6.27 25.62
N GLY A 242 -5.86 5.85 26.23
CA GLY A 242 -6.61 4.66 25.82
C GLY A 242 -7.19 4.78 24.41
N LEU A 243 -7.72 5.96 24.03
CA LEU A 243 -8.19 6.22 22.66
C LEU A 243 -7.04 6.22 21.66
N LEU A 244 -5.91 6.82 22.00
CA LEU A 244 -4.72 6.83 21.14
C LEU A 244 -4.20 5.41 20.88
N GLN A 245 -4.14 4.56 21.91
CA GLN A 245 -3.76 3.16 21.76
C GLN A 245 -4.71 2.40 20.81
N ARG A 246 -6.02 2.60 20.97
CA ARG A 246 -7.04 2.01 20.06
C ARG A 246 -6.90 2.52 18.64
N LEU A 247 -6.62 3.81 18.45
CA LEU A 247 -6.38 4.40 17.14
C LEU A 247 -5.14 3.79 16.47
N CYS A 248 -4.02 3.66 17.19
CA CYS A 248 -2.82 2.98 16.71
C CYS A 248 -3.10 1.51 16.34
N ALA A 249 -3.87 0.79 17.16
CA ALA A 249 -4.28 -0.59 16.89
C ALA A 249 -5.16 -0.69 15.63
N ASN A 250 -6.11 0.22 15.44
CA ASN A 250 -6.96 0.29 14.25
C ASN A 250 -6.12 0.57 12.97
N ILE A 251 -5.16 1.50 13.01
CA ILE A 251 -4.26 1.77 11.87
C ILE A 251 -3.45 0.52 11.51
N LYS A 252 -2.87 -0.16 12.52
CA LYS A 252 -2.16 -1.44 12.31
C LYS A 252 -3.09 -2.50 11.70
N THR A 253 -4.34 -2.54 12.14
CA THR A 253 -5.36 -3.47 11.65
C THR A 253 -5.71 -3.20 10.19
N MET A 254 -5.90 -1.94 9.78
CA MET A 254 -6.09 -1.54 8.39
C MET A 254 -4.94 -1.99 7.51
N HIS A 255 -3.72 -1.73 7.98
CA HIS A 255 -2.50 -2.13 7.30
C HIS A 255 -2.47 -3.65 7.10
N THR A 256 -2.61 -4.44 8.16
CA THR A 256 -2.65 -5.90 8.09
C THR A 256 -3.75 -6.43 7.17
N CYS A 257 -4.95 -5.84 7.23
CA CYS A 257 -6.07 -6.19 6.36
C CYS A 257 -5.69 -6.01 4.88
N PHE A 258 -5.12 -4.86 4.53
CA PHE A 258 -4.68 -4.57 3.16
C PHE A 258 -3.68 -5.62 2.64
N CYS A 259 -2.64 -5.92 3.43
CA CYS A 259 -1.62 -6.86 3.00
C CYS A 259 -2.05 -8.31 2.99
N PHE A 260 -2.99 -8.71 3.83
CA PHE A 260 -3.60 -10.03 3.72
C PHE A 260 -4.20 -10.23 2.31
N TYR A 261 -4.98 -9.26 1.81
CA TYR A 261 -5.58 -9.38 0.49
C TYR A 261 -4.56 -9.31 -0.63
N LEU A 262 -3.54 -8.44 -0.54
CA LEU A 262 -2.45 -8.43 -1.52
C LEU A 262 -1.71 -9.78 -1.56
N SER A 263 -1.44 -10.35 -0.38
CA SER A 263 -0.77 -11.64 -0.27
C SER A 263 -1.63 -12.78 -0.77
N TYR A 264 -2.93 -12.76 -0.51
CA TYR A 264 -3.87 -13.71 -1.10
C TYR A 264 -3.86 -13.63 -2.63
N ILE A 265 -3.87 -12.43 -3.21
CA ILE A 265 -3.86 -12.24 -4.66
C ILE A 265 -2.59 -12.85 -5.28
N TYR A 266 -1.41 -12.51 -4.75
CA TYR A 266 -0.15 -12.99 -5.31
C TYR A 266 0.11 -14.48 -5.11
N ASN A 267 -0.38 -15.07 -4.02
CA ASN A 267 -0.12 -16.48 -3.70
C ASN A 267 -1.24 -17.44 -4.14
N ARG A 268 -2.46 -16.96 -4.39
CA ARG A 268 -3.64 -17.81 -4.62
C ARG A 268 -4.41 -17.50 -5.89
N VAL A 269 -4.47 -16.24 -6.30
CA VAL A 269 -5.27 -15.83 -7.46
C VAL A 269 -4.43 -15.83 -8.72
N LEU A 270 -3.26 -15.17 -8.67
CA LEU A 270 -2.32 -15.11 -9.79
C LEU A 270 -1.36 -16.30 -9.74
N SER A 271 -1.00 -16.82 -10.90
CA SER A 271 0.17 -17.71 -10.99
C SER A 271 1.46 -16.90 -10.85
N SER A 272 2.56 -17.54 -10.46
CA SER A 272 3.86 -16.87 -10.38
C SER A 272 4.27 -16.20 -11.71
N MET A 273 3.94 -16.82 -12.85
CA MET A 273 4.19 -16.23 -14.16
C MET A 273 3.40 -14.94 -14.37
N GLN A 274 2.11 -14.93 -13.99
CA GLN A 274 1.27 -13.74 -14.08
C GLN A 274 1.75 -12.63 -13.13
N VAL A 275 2.26 -12.99 -11.94
CA VAL A 275 2.88 -12.02 -11.01
C VAL A 275 4.14 -11.43 -11.63
N ALA A 276 5.02 -12.25 -12.22
CA ALA A 276 6.23 -11.76 -12.90
C ALA A 276 5.88 -10.80 -14.06
N GLN A 277 4.96 -11.20 -14.94
CA GLN A 277 4.48 -10.37 -16.05
C GLN A 277 3.90 -9.05 -15.54
N TYR A 278 3.05 -9.11 -14.52
CA TYR A 278 2.45 -7.94 -13.90
C TYR A 278 3.51 -6.96 -13.37
N TRP A 279 4.50 -7.46 -12.63
CA TRP A 279 5.55 -6.61 -12.07
C TRP A 279 6.47 -6.02 -13.14
N VAL A 280 6.80 -6.79 -14.18
CA VAL A 280 7.55 -6.30 -15.35
C VAL A 280 6.79 -5.19 -16.06
N CYS A 281 5.49 -5.36 -16.30
CA CYS A 281 4.67 -4.33 -16.94
C CYS A 281 4.42 -3.09 -16.09
N CYS A 282 4.69 -3.14 -14.78
CA CYS A 282 4.57 -1.96 -13.91
C CYS A 282 5.77 -1.01 -14.02
N LEU A 283 6.91 -1.45 -14.55
CA LEU A 283 8.09 -0.59 -14.69
C LEU A 283 7.76 0.65 -15.56
N PRO A 284 8.26 1.84 -15.16
CA PRO A 284 9.27 2.07 -14.12
C PRO A 284 8.73 2.27 -12.69
N MET A 285 7.45 2.02 -12.42
CA MET A 285 6.88 2.16 -11.07
C MET A 285 6.74 0.80 -10.36
N GLY A 286 6.56 0.83 -9.02
CA GLY A 286 6.16 -0.33 -8.26
C GLY A 286 4.71 -0.77 -8.54
N PRO A 287 4.33 -2.03 -8.25
CA PRO A 287 3.01 -2.56 -8.54
C PRO A 287 1.92 -1.87 -7.69
N ASP A 288 0.76 -1.60 -8.30
CA ASP A 288 -0.44 -1.08 -7.63
C ASP A 288 -1.63 -1.99 -7.95
N THR A 289 -1.79 -3.02 -7.13
CA THR A 289 -2.81 -4.06 -7.35
C THR A 289 -4.21 -3.54 -7.12
N MET A 290 -4.39 -2.53 -6.26
CA MET A 290 -5.69 -1.88 -6.10
C MET A 290 -6.10 -1.15 -7.37
N GLN A 291 -5.17 -0.45 -8.00
CA GLN A 291 -5.44 0.24 -9.26
C GLN A 291 -5.71 -0.74 -10.39
N LEU A 292 -4.96 -1.85 -10.48
CA LEU A 292 -5.24 -2.95 -11.41
C LEU A 292 -6.67 -3.48 -11.25
N MET A 293 -7.07 -3.84 -10.01
CA MET A 293 -8.42 -4.32 -9.72
C MET A 293 -9.50 -3.27 -9.97
N SER A 294 -9.18 -1.98 -9.79
CA SER A 294 -10.13 -0.88 -10.06
C SER A 294 -10.41 -0.72 -11.56
N VAL A 295 -9.42 -0.97 -12.41
CA VAL A 295 -9.60 -0.99 -13.87
C VAL A 295 -10.41 -2.22 -14.30
N LEU A 296 -10.10 -3.40 -13.76
CA LEU A 296 -10.89 -4.60 -14.00
C LEU A 296 -12.36 -4.41 -13.59
N ALA A 297 -12.60 -3.81 -12.41
CA ALA A 297 -13.93 -3.48 -11.91
C ALA A 297 -14.70 -2.56 -12.86
N ARG A 298 -14.04 -1.53 -13.39
CA ARG A 298 -14.64 -0.61 -14.38
C ARG A 298 -15.02 -1.33 -15.67
N GLN A 299 -14.22 -2.28 -16.14
CA GLN A 299 -14.53 -3.08 -17.34
C GLN A 299 -15.73 -4.02 -17.15
N ARG A 300 -16.08 -4.33 -15.91
CA ARG A 300 -17.21 -5.19 -15.53
C ARG A 300 -18.39 -4.41 -14.92
N ASP A 301 -18.40 -3.09 -15.10
CA ASP A 301 -19.44 -2.19 -14.58
C ASP A 301 -19.68 -2.31 -13.06
N GLU A 302 -18.64 -2.63 -12.27
CA GLU A 302 -18.72 -2.67 -10.82
C GLU A 302 -18.70 -1.27 -10.17
N PRO A 303 -19.25 -1.11 -8.94
CA PRO A 303 -19.17 0.14 -8.18
C PRO A 303 -17.73 0.64 -7.98
N SER A 304 -17.54 1.95 -7.92
CA SER A 304 -16.25 2.59 -7.66
C SER A 304 -15.69 2.25 -6.27
N ASN A 305 -14.39 2.49 -6.05
CA ASN A 305 -13.78 2.24 -4.72
C ASN A 305 -14.43 3.10 -3.63
N GLU A 306 -14.70 4.36 -3.94
CA GLU A 306 -15.36 5.30 -3.03
C GLU A 306 -16.76 4.82 -2.64
N GLU A 307 -17.55 4.35 -3.60
CA GLU A 307 -18.88 3.81 -3.30
C GLU A 307 -18.82 2.59 -2.37
N LEU A 308 -17.89 1.67 -2.59
CA LEU A 308 -17.74 0.48 -1.75
C LEU A 308 -17.31 0.85 -0.32
N LEU A 309 -16.37 1.78 -0.17
CA LEU A 309 -15.94 2.29 1.12
C LEU A 309 -17.08 2.98 1.87
N MET A 310 -17.82 3.87 1.19
CA MET A 310 -18.94 4.60 1.78
C MET A 310 -20.12 3.71 2.17
N ARG A 311 -20.37 2.62 1.44
CA ARG A 311 -21.39 1.64 1.80
C ARG A 311 -21.03 0.89 3.09
N ALA A 312 -19.76 0.58 3.28
CA ALA A 312 -19.29 -0.12 4.48
C ALA A 312 -19.22 0.78 5.71
N ALA A 313 -18.96 2.07 5.53
CA ALA A 313 -18.90 3.04 6.62
C ALA A 313 -20.26 3.32 7.28
N ARG A 314 -21.38 2.94 6.65
CA ARG A 314 -22.72 3.18 7.20
C ARG A 314 -23.02 2.24 8.38
N PRO A 315 -23.33 2.77 9.58
CA PRO A 315 -23.76 1.94 10.71
C PRO A 315 -25.03 1.17 10.37
N GLY A 316 -25.08 -0.13 10.69
CA GLY A 316 -26.28 -0.96 10.54
C GLY A 316 -26.45 -1.65 9.18
N THR A 317 -25.58 -1.38 8.20
CA THR A 317 -25.49 -2.18 6.95
C THR A 317 -24.44 -3.28 7.05
N ALA A 318 -24.23 -3.84 8.24
CA ALA A 318 -23.44 -5.06 8.41
C ALA A 318 -24.01 -6.10 7.44
N ALA A 319 -23.26 -6.32 6.36
CA ALA A 319 -23.80 -6.90 5.16
C ALA A 319 -24.49 -8.22 5.49
N ALA A 320 -25.73 -8.39 5.04
CA ALA A 320 -26.23 -9.71 4.70
C ALA A 320 -25.27 -10.23 3.62
N ALA A 321 -24.17 -10.86 4.05
CA ALA A 321 -23.14 -11.37 3.18
C ALA A 321 -23.85 -12.33 2.23
N SER A 322 -23.95 -11.95 0.95
CA SER A 322 -24.56 -12.80 -0.07
C SER A 322 -23.94 -14.19 0.07
N PRO A 323 -24.72 -15.22 0.46
CA PRO A 323 -24.17 -16.50 0.94
C PRO A 323 -23.54 -17.36 -0.17
N GLY A 324 -23.20 -16.79 -1.33
CA GLY A 324 -22.85 -17.53 -2.54
C GLY A 324 -21.36 -17.77 -2.80
N HIS A 325 -20.43 -16.90 -2.38
CA HIS A 325 -19.04 -16.98 -2.84
C HIS A 325 -18.01 -16.43 -1.83
N ALA A 326 -17.92 -17.03 -0.64
CA ALA A 326 -16.87 -16.67 0.32
C ALA A 326 -15.53 -17.32 -0.08
N LEU A 327 -14.81 -16.69 -1.02
CA LEU A 327 -13.43 -17.07 -1.40
C LEU A 327 -12.42 -16.82 -0.26
N CYS A 328 -12.78 -15.92 0.66
CA CYS A 328 -12.34 -15.86 2.05
C CYS A 328 -13.60 -15.63 2.88
N ARG A 329 -13.80 -16.35 3.98
CA ARG A 329 -14.88 -15.99 4.91
C ARG A 329 -14.58 -14.60 5.46
N ALA A 330 -15.60 -13.76 5.54
CA ALA A 330 -15.47 -12.44 6.15
C ALA A 330 -14.81 -12.59 7.53
N GLY A 331 -13.66 -11.94 7.72
CA GLY A 331 -12.84 -12.05 8.92
C GLY A 331 -11.67 -13.04 8.91
N ASP A 332 -11.43 -13.79 7.84
CA ASP A 332 -10.25 -14.68 7.73
C ASP A 332 -8.93 -13.90 7.85
N TRP A 333 -8.91 -12.65 7.36
CA TRP A 333 -7.76 -11.76 7.49
C TRP A 333 -7.40 -11.45 8.95
N ARG A 334 -8.33 -11.58 9.91
CA ARG A 334 -8.05 -11.35 11.33
C ARG A 334 -7.05 -12.36 11.90
N ALA A 335 -6.91 -13.54 11.30
CA ALA A 335 -5.84 -14.46 11.66
C ALA A 335 -4.45 -13.83 11.46
N ALA A 336 -4.31 -12.93 10.48
CA ALA A 336 -3.08 -12.18 10.21
C ALA A 336 -2.73 -11.13 11.27
N LEU A 337 -3.64 -10.83 12.20
CA LEU A 337 -3.31 -10.02 13.37
C LEU A 337 -2.46 -10.79 14.39
N THR A 338 -2.55 -12.11 14.38
CA THR A 338 -1.91 -13.00 15.37
C THR A 338 -0.76 -13.82 14.79
N GLN A 339 -0.66 -13.91 13.46
CA GLN A 339 0.36 -14.67 12.77
C GLN A 339 1.01 -13.83 11.67
N PRO A 340 2.33 -13.92 11.46
CA PRO A 340 2.98 -13.25 10.35
C PRO A 340 2.39 -13.69 9.01
N LEU A 341 2.27 -12.77 8.06
CA LEU A 341 1.69 -13.05 6.74
C LEU A 341 2.45 -14.17 5.99
N TYR A 342 3.78 -14.21 6.13
CA TYR A 342 4.57 -15.28 5.53
C TYR A 342 4.19 -16.66 6.09
N VAL A 343 3.79 -16.75 7.37
CA VAL A 343 3.30 -18.01 7.96
C VAL A 343 1.94 -18.37 7.38
N LEU A 344 1.01 -17.43 7.26
CA LEU A 344 -0.34 -17.72 6.77
C LEU A 344 -0.37 -18.24 5.33
N HIS A 345 0.58 -17.79 4.51
CA HIS A 345 0.60 -18.16 3.09
C HIS A 345 1.57 -19.30 2.75
N HIS A 346 2.65 -19.53 3.54
CA HIS A 346 3.53 -20.70 3.33
C HIS A 346 2.86 -22.06 3.64
N TRP A 347 1.79 -22.10 4.43
CA TRP A 347 1.09 -23.36 4.73
C TRP A 347 0.40 -23.99 3.51
N ALA A 348 0.29 -23.26 2.41
CA ALA A 348 -0.21 -23.74 1.12
C ALA A 348 0.70 -24.77 0.45
N GLU A 349 2.02 -24.67 0.70
CA GLU A 349 3.06 -25.35 -0.07
C GLU A 349 3.73 -26.48 0.72
N ARG A 350 3.08 -27.03 1.76
CA ARG A 350 3.46 -28.40 2.12
C ARG A 350 3.18 -29.25 0.90
N PRO A 351 4.20 -29.82 0.23
CA PRO A 351 3.93 -30.77 -0.84
C PRO A 351 2.99 -31.79 -0.23
N ARG A 352 1.82 -32.01 -0.86
CA ARG A 352 1.07 -33.24 -0.63
C ARG A 352 2.11 -34.31 -0.88
N GLY A 353 2.61 -34.91 0.20
CA GLY A 353 3.73 -35.83 0.12
C GLY A 353 3.45 -36.74 -1.04
N ILE A 354 4.34 -36.73 -2.03
CA ILE A 354 4.41 -37.83 -2.97
C ILE A 354 4.58 -39.02 -2.05
N ALA A 355 3.49 -39.76 -1.85
CA ALA A 355 3.54 -41.01 -1.16
C ALA A 355 4.52 -41.83 -1.99
N SER A 356 5.75 -41.91 -1.51
CA SER A 356 6.72 -42.86 -2.01
C SER A 356 6.12 -44.23 -1.74
N GLY A 357 5.35 -44.71 -2.71
CA GLY A 357 4.91 -46.09 -2.76
C GLY A 357 6.15 -46.95 -2.79
N THR A 358 6.42 -47.58 -1.65
CA THR A 358 7.32 -48.72 -1.49
C THR A 358 6.82 -49.93 -2.24
#